data_AF-A0AAE1DPI3-F1
#
_entry.id   AF-A0AAE1DPI3-F1
#
_cell.length_a   1.000
_cell.length_b   1.000
_cell.length_c   1.000
_cell.angle_alpha   90.00
_cell.angle_beta   90.00
_cell.angle_gamma   90.00
#
_symmetry.space_group_name_H-M   'P 1'
#
loop_
_entity.id
_entity.type
_entity.pdbx_description
1 polymer ?
#
loop_
_entity_poly.entity_id
_entity_poly.type
_entity_poly.pdbx_seq_one_letter_code
_entity_poly.pdbx_strand_id
1 'polypeptide(L)'
;MVCIHPLLTLFFSLHQAALTVFGVLAGPLLGLFSLGLFFPWVNEKGALAGLCGSIVLTFTISSFPEYPKERSPITCVINCNVNAFNNISRTALLHPRATPIPE
;
A
#
# COMPACT_ATOMS: atom_id res chain seq x y z
N MET A 1 12.59 -9.52 11.46
CA MET A 1 11.25 -9.78 10.89
C MET A 1 11.43 -9.68 9.38
N VAL A 2 11.47 -10.72 8.54
CA VAL A 2 10.95 -12.09 8.56
C VAL A 2 11.93 -12.97 7.75
N CYS A 3 12.49 -14.02 8.36
CA CYS A 3 13.05 -15.18 7.65
C CYS A 3 12.11 -16.35 7.91
N ILE A 4 10.99 -16.40 7.21
CA ILE A 4 10.18 -17.61 7.22
C ILE A 4 10.30 -18.24 5.83
N HIS A 5 10.40 -19.56 5.84
CA HIS A 5 10.40 -20.51 4.73
C HIS A 5 9.87 -19.93 3.39
N PRO A 6 10.53 -20.17 2.24
CA PRO A 6 10.19 -19.56 0.95
C PRO A 6 8.69 -19.67 0.59
N LEU A 7 8.05 -20.78 0.97
CA LEU A 7 6.62 -20.98 0.80
C LEU A 7 5.75 -19.91 1.50
N LEU A 8 6.07 -19.51 2.74
CA LEU A 8 5.28 -18.49 3.45
C LEU A 8 5.44 -17.10 2.80
N THR A 9 6.62 -16.77 2.26
CA THR A 9 6.84 -15.49 1.58
C THR A 9 5.98 -15.34 0.32
N LEU A 10 5.75 -16.44 -0.40
CA LEU A 10 4.88 -16.47 -1.58
C LEU A 10 3.42 -16.25 -1.19
N PHE A 11 2.94 -16.98 -0.17
CA PHE A 11 1.58 -16.78 0.34
C PHE A 11 1.38 -15.33 0.79
N PHE A 12 2.28 -14.79 1.60
CA PHE A 12 2.17 -13.41 2.08
C PHE A 12 2.15 -12.39 0.94
N SER A 13 3.06 -12.50 -0.03
CA SER A 13 3.15 -11.55 -1.15
C SER A 13 1.93 -11.61 -2.07
N LEU A 14 1.40 -12.81 -2.34
CA LEU A 14 0.18 -12.96 -3.13
C LEU A 14 -1.05 -12.38 -2.43
N HIS A 15 -1.21 -12.62 -1.13
CA HIS A 15 -2.32 -12.04 -0.38
C HIS A 15 -2.20 -10.52 -0.33
N GLN A 16 -0.99 -9.98 -0.12
CA GLN A 16 -0.74 -8.54 -0.15
C GLN A 16 -1.10 -7.95 -1.53
N ALA A 17 -0.66 -8.57 -2.62
CA ALA A 17 -1.01 -8.14 -3.98
C ALA A 17 -2.53 -8.22 -4.22
N ALA A 18 -3.17 -9.30 -3.80
CA ALA A 18 -4.61 -9.46 -3.90
C ALA A 18 -5.34 -8.36 -3.13
N LEU A 19 -4.97 -8.10 -1.87
CA LEU A 19 -5.56 -7.05 -1.03
C LEU A 19 -5.42 -5.66 -1.64
N THR A 20 -4.28 -5.36 -2.28
CA THR A 20 -4.10 -4.07 -2.97
C THR A 20 -5.07 -3.92 -4.15
N VAL A 21 -5.26 -4.96 -4.96
CA VAL A 21 -6.21 -4.96 -6.07
C VAL A 21 -7.65 -4.91 -5.55
N PHE A 22 -7.96 -5.68 -4.52
CA PHE A 22 -9.27 -5.66 -3.88
C PHE A 22 -9.58 -4.28 -3.30
N GLY A 23 -8.61 -3.57 -2.71
CA GLY A 23 -8.83 -2.20 -2.21
C GLY A 23 -9.18 -1.21 -3.34
N VAL A 24 -8.45 -1.27 -4.45
CA VAL A 24 -8.69 -0.39 -5.62
C VAL A 24 -10.06 -0.66 -6.27
N LEU A 25 -10.47 -1.92 -6.36
CA LEU A 25 -11.76 -2.30 -6.95
C LEU A 25 -12.93 -2.11 -5.98
N ALA A 26 -12.72 -2.38 -4.69
CA ALA A 26 -13.76 -2.27 -3.68
C ALA A 26 -14.21 -0.83 -3.46
N GLY A 27 -13.33 0.18 -3.63
CA GLY A 27 -13.70 1.59 -3.46
C GLY A 27 -14.87 2.04 -4.36
N PRO A 28 -14.73 1.98 -5.70
CA PRO A 28 -15.79 2.33 -6.64
C PRO A 28 -17.06 1.47 -6.49
N LEU A 29 -16.90 0.16 -6.27
CA LEU A 29 -18.02 -0.77 -6.13
C LEU A 29 -18.81 -0.52 -4.85
N LEU A 30 -18.12 -0.30 -3.73
CA LEU A 30 -18.75 0.06 -2.45
C LEU A 30 -19.44 1.42 -2.55
N GLY A 31 -18.83 2.40 -3.22
CA GLY A 31 -19.44 3.70 -3.49
C GLY A 31 -20.73 3.60 -4.29
N LEU A 32 -20.74 2.81 -5.37
CA LEU A 32 -21.93 2.58 -6.19
C LEU A 32 -23.04 1.84 -5.41
N PHE A 33 -22.65 0.82 -4.64
CA PHE A 33 -23.59 0.07 -3.80
C PHE A 33 -24.21 0.95 -2.71
N SER A 34 -23.40 1.73 -1.99
CA SER A 34 -23.90 2.70 -1.01
C SER A 34 -24.78 3.76 -1.65
N LEU A 35 -24.48 4.23 -2.87
CA LEU A 35 -25.32 5.18 -3.59
C LEU A 35 -26.73 4.59 -3.85
N GLY A 36 -26.80 3.32 -4.23
CA GLY A 36 -28.05 2.59 -4.42
C GLY A 36 -28.83 2.33 -3.11
N LEU A 37 -28.15 2.24 -1.97
CA LEU A 37 -28.80 2.08 -0.66
C LEU A 37 -29.36 3.39 -0.09
N PHE A 38 -28.63 4.51 -0.23
CA PHE A 38 -29.01 5.79 0.38
C PHE A 38 -29.96 6.61 -0.49
N PHE A 39 -29.88 6.49 -1.81
CA PHE A 39 -30.70 7.25 -2.73
C PHE A 39 -31.63 6.31 -3.53
N PRO A 40 -32.87 6.06 -3.05
CA PRO A 40 -33.85 5.23 -3.76
C PRO A 40 -34.33 5.84 -5.09
N TRP A 41 -33.90 7.06 -5.40
CA TRP A 41 -34.21 7.79 -6.63
C TRP A 41 -32.98 7.96 -7.55
N VAL A 42 -32.01 7.04 -7.44
CA VAL A 42 -30.87 6.99 -8.36
C VAL A 42 -31.33 6.56 -9.74
N ASN A 43 -31.24 7.51 -10.67
CA ASN A 43 -31.44 7.26 -12.08
C ASN A 43 -30.20 6.60 -12.70
N GLU A 44 -30.36 5.92 -13.83
CA GLU A 44 -29.26 5.25 -14.56
C GLU A 44 -28.09 6.20 -14.88
N LYS A 45 -28.41 7.46 -15.22
CA LYS A 45 -27.44 8.53 -15.48
C LYS A 45 -26.61 8.85 -14.23
N GLY A 46 -27.23 8.84 -13.06
CA GLY A 46 -26.56 9.10 -11.77
C GLY A 46 -25.63 7.97 -11.36
N ALA A 47 -26.06 6.72 -11.57
CA ALA A 47 -25.20 5.55 -11.36
C ALA A 47 -23.97 5.57 -12.27
N LEU A 48 -24.14 5.89 -13.56
CA LEU A 48 -23.04 6.00 -14.52
C LEU A 48 -22.10 7.16 -14.17
N ALA A 49 -22.63 8.33 -13.82
CA ALA A 49 -21.83 9.48 -13.43
C ALA A 49 -21.04 9.22 -12.14
N GLY A 50 -21.64 8.55 -11.16
CA GLY A 50 -20.96 8.13 -9.93
C GLY A 50 -19.84 7.11 -10.19
N LEU A 51 -20.08 6.15 -11.08
CA LEU A 51 -19.06 5.18 -11.50
C LEU A 51 -17.89 5.88 -12.20
N CYS A 52 -18.15 6.73 -13.21
CA CYS A 52 -17.09 7.49 -13.89
C CYS A 52 -16.36 8.44 -12.93
N GLY A 53 -17.07 9.13 -12.05
CA GLY A 53 -16.46 10.04 -11.07
C GLY A 53 -15.53 9.31 -10.11
N SER A 54 -15.94 8.14 -9.60
CA SER A 54 -15.10 7.33 -8.72
C SER A 54 -13.85 6.79 -9.42
N ILE A 55 -13.97 6.34 -10.68
CA ILE A 55 -12.81 5.90 -11.49
C ILE A 55 -11.83 7.05 -11.72
N VAL A 56 -12.33 8.24 -12.08
CA VAL A 56 -11.49 9.43 -12.28
C VAL A 56 -10.81 9.82 -10.97
N LEU A 57 -11.51 9.79 -9.84
CA LEU A 57 -10.92 10.07 -8.53
C LEU A 57 -9.80 9.07 -8.20
N THR A 58 -10.05 7.76 -8.28
CA THR A 58 -9.01 6.75 -8.05
C THR A 58 -7.81 6.91 -8.99
N PHE A 59 -8.07 7.23 -10.26
CA PHE A 59 -7.03 7.51 -11.25
C PHE A 59 -6.22 8.76 -10.91
N THR A 60 -6.88 9.85 -10.48
CA THR A 60 -6.21 11.09 -10.09
C THR A 60 -5.29 10.88 -8.88
N ILE A 61 -5.76 10.20 -7.83
CA ILE A 61 -4.96 9.89 -6.64
C ILE A 61 -3.74 9.03 -7.01
N SER A 62 -3.90 8.11 -7.96
CA SER A 62 -2.80 7.26 -8.44
C SER A 62 -1.81 8.00 -9.34
N SER A 63 -2.26 9.07 -10.02
CA SER A 63 -1.46 9.86 -10.97
C SER A 63 -0.67 10.98 -10.29
N PHE A 64 -0.98 11.36 -9.05
CA PHE A 64 -0.19 12.29 -8.25
C PHE A 64 0.72 11.49 -7.30
N PRO A 65 1.95 11.13 -7.71
CA PRO A 65 2.90 10.54 -6.79
C PRO A 65 3.35 11.64 -5.82
N GLU A 66 2.71 11.74 -4.66
CA GLU A 66 3.46 12.10 -3.47
C GLU A 66 4.42 10.93 -3.26
N TYR A 67 5.66 11.07 -3.75
CA TYR A 67 6.67 10.04 -3.58
C TYR A 67 6.95 9.95 -2.08
N PRO A 68 6.48 8.90 -1.35
CA PRO A 68 6.96 8.72 -0.01
C PRO A 68 8.47 8.56 -0.13
N LYS A 69 9.23 9.45 0.52
CA LYS A 69 10.68 9.38 0.57
C LYS A 69 11.06 7.94 0.89
N GLU A 70 11.63 7.26 -0.09
CA GLU A 70 11.86 5.83 -0.08
C GLU A 70 12.86 5.53 1.04
N ARG A 71 12.39 5.36 2.28
CA ARG A 71 13.13 4.60 3.27
C ARG A 71 12.97 3.17 2.84
N SER A 72 13.93 2.73 2.04
CA SER A 72 14.10 1.33 1.68
C SER A 72 13.83 0.50 2.95
N PRO A 73 12.79 -0.35 2.95
CA PRO A 73 12.58 -1.23 4.09
C PRO A 73 13.87 -2.02 4.25
N ILE A 74 14.40 -2.05 5.46
CA ILE A 74 15.57 -2.87 5.81
C ILE A 74 15.15 -4.31 5.51
N THR A 75 15.51 -4.79 4.32
CA THR A 75 15.24 -6.12 3.86
C THR A 75 16.09 -7.08 4.68
N CYS A 76 15.50 -8.20 5.06
CA CYS A 76 16.08 -9.13 6.02
C CYS A 76 17.45 -9.60 5.54
N VAL A 77 18.51 -9.13 6.21
CA VAL A 77 19.88 -9.41 5.80
C VAL A 77 20.35 -10.71 6.44
N ILE A 78 20.15 -11.84 5.75
CA ILE A 78 20.74 -13.11 6.16
C ILE A 78 22.17 -13.14 5.64
N ASN A 79 23.14 -13.30 6.53
CA ASN A 79 24.56 -13.44 6.19
C ASN A 79 25.23 -12.23 5.50
N CYS A 80 24.87 -10.98 5.85
CA CYS A 80 25.70 -9.83 5.44
C CYS A 80 26.85 -9.56 6.40
N ASN A 81 28.01 -9.35 5.80
CA ASN A 81 29.17 -8.79 6.46
C ASN A 81 28.91 -7.31 6.79
N VAL A 82 28.41 -7.04 8.00
CA VAL A 82 28.21 -5.67 8.51
C VAL A 82 29.49 -4.84 8.47
N ASN A 83 30.64 -5.52 8.59
CA ASN A 83 31.93 -5.27 7.91
C ASN A 83 32.01 -4.21 6.80
N ALA A 84 31.21 -4.42 5.77
CA ALA A 84 31.31 -3.70 4.51
C ALA A 84 30.54 -2.38 4.51
N PHE A 85 29.71 -2.13 5.52
CA PHE A 85 28.86 -0.94 5.61
C PHE A 85 29.50 0.15 6.47
N ASN A 86 29.19 1.41 6.15
CA ASN A 86 29.60 2.56 6.95
C ASN A 86 28.98 2.49 8.36
N ASN A 87 29.68 3.09 9.33
CA ASN A 87 29.33 3.01 10.74
C ASN A 87 27.87 3.43 11.03
N ILE A 88 27.36 4.42 10.28
CA ILE A 88 25.99 4.95 10.36
C ILE A 88 24.94 3.87 10.01
N SER A 89 25.14 3.15 8.89
CA SER A 89 24.22 2.09 8.49
C SER A 89 24.32 0.88 9.41
N ARG A 90 25.50 0.59 9.96
CA ARG A 90 25.68 -0.50 10.93
C ARG A 90 24.89 -0.29 12.21
N THR A 91 24.89 0.93 12.75
CA THR A 91 24.11 1.27 13.94
C THR A 91 22.60 1.14 13.71
N ALA A 92 22.13 1.47 12.51
CA ALA A 92 20.71 1.32 12.14
C ALA A 92 20.27 -0.15 11.99
N LEU A 93 21.19 -1.06 11.64
CA LEU A 93 20.92 -2.49 11.52
C LEU A 93 20.98 -3.23 12.87
N LEU A 94 21.90 -2.83 13.78
CA LEU A 94 22.08 -3.47 15.09
C LEU A 94 21.09 -2.97 16.15
N HIS A 95 20.59 -1.75 15.99
CA HIS A 95 19.50 -1.19 16.78
C HIS A 95 18.50 -0.51 15.82
N PRO A 96 17.36 -1.15 15.50
CA PRO A 96 16.25 -0.46 14.87
C PRO A 96 15.62 0.47 15.92
N ARG A 97 16.29 1.60 16.21
CA ARG A 97 15.73 2.67 17.01
C ARG A 97 14.63 3.31 16.16
N ALA A 98 13.38 3.20 16.61
CA ALA A 98 12.30 4.04 16.12
C ALA A 98 12.79 5.49 16.16
N THR A 99 13.05 6.08 15.00
CA THR A 99 13.51 7.47 14.93
C THR A 99 12.34 8.37 15.32
N PRO A 100 12.44 9.21 16.37
CA PRO A 100 11.60 10.39 16.44
C PRO A 100 12.02 11.34 15.33
N ILE A 101 11.03 11.88 14.63
CA ILE A 101 11.13 12.94 13.63
C ILE A 101 11.62 14.21 14.36
N PRO A 102 12.70 14.88 13.95
CA PRO A 102 12.95 16.25 14.37
C PRO A 102 12.33 17.23 13.39
N GLU A 103 11.70 18.25 13.97
CA GLU A 103 11.21 19.49 13.36
C GLU A 103 12.31 20.24 12.58
#